data_AF-A0A7W1YMA4-F1
#
_entry.id   AF-A0A7W1YMA4-F1
#
_cell.length_a   1.000
_cell.length_b   1.000
_cell.length_c   1.000
_cell.angle_alpha   90.00
_cell.angle_beta   90.00
_cell.angle_gamma   90.00
#
_symmetry.space_group_name_H-M   'P 1'
#
loop_
_entity.id
_entity.type
_entity.pdbx_description
1 polymer ?
#
loop_
_entity_poly.entity_id
_entity_poly.type
_entity_poly.pdbx_seq_one_letter_code
_entity_poly.pdbx_strand_id
1 'polypeptide(L)'
;MSDMPMELVEDVELELPSVGVQALEEISAAEAVHSVEELIARGKQRGMITQEEILQLVPQIEENVDKLGEIYEALASAGIMIEDGLVEEDAFTIEFENEPMVVLDDGLDFGDNGVGDTVRMYLHEIGRVPLLSGDQEYRLAKQIEQGAKAQAKLKKQADLSSVEREAIERAILIAEDARHHLAEANLRLVVSVAKKYMNRGLSLMDLVQEGNMGLLRAVEKFDYRKGYKFSTYATWWIRQAITRAIADQARTIRIPVHMVETINRLTKVSRHLAQELDREPSMLELALECRITSILPDNQRLQLQLNPAAIDPDCKEVYDPYLALMLAQASEKVAAIMEQADEANPLFLRINECRDLLKPQLRRNPTSQELALECHVPEILAEELRIRLQCGPAALVATCKQHDPLLRQALERAANKVRDIHKAALEPVSLETPVGQEEDSNLGDFIEDSKIEAPSDAATNQMLKEAVEQVLDQLSERERLVIKLRYGLQINEDERRQLSAVSSKPRENELALENGRHNTLEDVGKIFDVTRERIRQIEVKALRKLRHPKLGKKLRDYLE
;
A
#
# COMPACT_ATOMS: atom_id res chain seq x y z
N MET A 1 -50.35 -54.35 11.56
CA MET A 1 -51.62 -53.63 11.37
C MET A 1 -51.47 -52.38 12.21
N SER A 2 -50.97 -51.30 11.61
CA SER A 2 -51.77 -50.16 11.13
C SER A 2 -52.46 -49.47 12.33
N ASP A 3 -52.17 -48.23 12.73
CA ASP A 3 -51.80 -47.05 11.96
C ASP A 3 -51.04 -46.03 12.81
N MET A 4 -50.39 -45.11 12.09
CA MET A 4 -49.54 -44.00 12.52
C MET A 4 -50.29 -42.82 13.18
N PRO A 5 -49.54 -41.89 13.81
CA PRO A 5 -50.06 -40.75 14.59
C PRO A 5 -50.46 -39.56 13.70
N MET A 6 -51.23 -38.63 14.28
CA MET A 6 -51.67 -37.38 13.65
C MET A 6 -51.14 -36.17 14.45
N GLU A 7 -50.84 -35.10 13.70
CA GLU A 7 -50.50 -33.70 14.06
C GLU A 7 -48.99 -33.35 13.95
N LEU A 8 -48.48 -32.89 12.79
CA LEU A 8 -48.62 -31.56 12.11
C LEU A 8 -47.74 -30.49 12.82
N VAL A 9 -46.78 -29.76 12.23
CA VAL A 9 -46.40 -29.44 10.84
C VAL A 9 -44.90 -29.09 10.82
N GLU A 10 -44.14 -29.66 9.88
CA GLU A 10 -42.88 -29.12 9.35
C GLU A 10 -43.16 -28.65 7.91
N ASP A 11 -42.88 -27.39 7.60
CA ASP A 11 -42.62 -26.88 6.24
C ASP A 11 -41.25 -26.18 6.35
N VAL A 12 -40.15 -26.86 6.00
CA VAL A 12 -39.46 -26.83 4.70
C VAL A 12 -39.09 -25.41 4.27
N GLU A 13 -37.83 -25.02 4.50
CA GLU A 13 -37.12 -24.13 3.58
C GLU A 13 -35.70 -24.65 3.28
N LEU A 14 -35.41 -24.61 1.99
CA LEU A 14 -34.28 -25.15 1.25
C LEU A 14 -32.91 -24.58 1.63
N GLU A 15 -31.88 -25.39 1.40
CA GLU A 15 -30.47 -25.03 1.44
C GLU A 15 -30.10 -23.83 0.54
N LEU A 16 -29.34 -22.89 1.11
CA LEU A 16 -28.29 -22.12 0.43
C LEU A 16 -27.06 -22.11 1.36
N PRO A 17 -25.84 -22.41 0.87
CA PRO A 17 -24.66 -22.47 1.74
C PRO A 17 -24.17 -21.05 2.05
N SER A 18 -24.40 -20.58 3.28
CA SER A 18 -23.74 -19.38 3.80
C SER A 18 -22.31 -19.73 4.20
N VAL A 19 -21.39 -19.65 3.24
CA VAL A 19 -19.98 -19.36 3.52
C VAL A 19 -19.95 -17.94 4.06
N GLY A 20 -19.71 -17.77 5.36
CA GLY A 20 -19.64 -16.43 5.95
C GLY A 20 -19.43 -16.42 7.46
N VAL A 21 -18.26 -15.96 7.84
CA VAL A 21 -18.00 -15.20 9.09
C VAL A 21 -17.84 -16.00 10.40
N GLN A 22 -17.15 -17.14 10.40
CA GLN A 22 -16.70 -17.78 11.67
C GLN A 22 -15.22 -18.18 11.72
N ALA A 23 -14.36 -17.65 10.82
CA ALA A 23 -12.93 -17.99 10.79
C ALA A 23 -11.98 -16.82 11.10
N LEU A 24 -12.46 -15.72 11.71
CA LEU A 24 -11.66 -14.50 11.89
C LEU A 24 -11.41 -14.06 13.35
N GLU A 25 -11.79 -14.85 14.37
CA GLU A 25 -11.61 -14.44 15.78
C GLU A 25 -10.83 -15.43 16.66
N GLU A 26 -10.20 -16.47 16.10
CA GLU A 26 -9.38 -17.44 16.87
C GLU A 26 -7.89 -17.46 16.51
N ILE A 27 -7.29 -16.32 16.14
CA ILE A 27 -5.82 -16.17 16.16
C ILE A 27 -5.43 -15.55 17.51
N SER A 28 -5.51 -16.41 18.52
CA SER A 28 -5.41 -16.11 19.96
C SER A 28 -3.97 -16.24 20.44
N ALA A 29 -3.40 -15.14 20.96
CA ALA A 29 -2.32 -14.99 21.96
C ALA A 29 -0.97 -15.76 21.82
N ALA A 30 -0.92 -16.96 21.25
CA ALA A 30 0.27 -17.80 21.15
C ALA A 30 1.27 -17.32 20.08
N GLU A 31 0.79 -16.73 18.98
CA GLU A 31 1.65 -16.14 17.95
C GLU A 31 2.39 -14.88 18.44
N ALA A 32 1.80 -14.14 19.39
CA ALA A 32 2.42 -12.95 19.99
C ALA A 32 3.53 -13.28 21.00
N VAL A 33 3.54 -14.48 21.58
CA VAL A 33 4.60 -14.93 22.51
C VAL A 33 5.80 -15.48 21.74
N HIS A 34 5.57 -16.15 20.59
CA HIS A 34 6.65 -16.59 19.70
C HIS A 34 7.38 -15.42 19.01
N SER A 35 6.73 -14.29 18.77
CA SER A 35 7.33 -13.17 18.04
C SER A 35 8.35 -12.35 18.85
N VAL A 36 8.16 -12.19 20.17
CA VAL A 36 9.07 -11.41 21.03
C VAL A 36 10.34 -12.20 21.36
N GLU A 37 10.22 -13.49 21.66
CA GLU A 37 11.38 -14.37 21.86
C GLU A 37 12.21 -14.50 20.58
N GLU A 38 11.56 -14.55 19.41
CA GLU A 38 12.24 -14.56 18.11
C GLU A 38 12.92 -13.21 17.79
N LEU A 39 12.31 -12.08 18.15
CA LEU A 39 12.93 -10.74 18.10
C LEU A 39 14.18 -10.67 18.96
N ILE A 40 14.10 -11.13 20.22
CA ILE A 40 15.22 -11.13 21.15
C ILE A 40 16.32 -12.08 20.66
N ALA A 41 15.97 -13.23 20.08
CA ALA A 41 16.93 -14.15 19.49
C ALA A 41 17.64 -13.53 18.28
N ARG A 42 16.90 -12.90 17.37
CA ARG A 42 17.46 -12.18 16.21
C ARG A 42 18.31 -10.99 16.62
N GLY A 43 17.87 -10.23 17.62
CA GLY A 43 18.60 -9.08 18.14
C GLY A 43 19.82 -9.44 18.96
N LYS A 44 19.82 -10.56 19.70
CA LYS A 44 21.03 -11.08 20.35
C LYS A 44 22.06 -11.58 19.35
N GLN A 45 21.62 -12.12 18.21
CA GLN A 45 22.50 -12.55 17.13
C GLN A 45 23.11 -11.35 16.38
N ARG A 46 22.30 -10.34 16.06
CA ARG A 46 22.75 -9.16 15.30
C ARG A 46 23.38 -8.06 16.14
N GLY A 47 23.14 -8.04 17.45
CA GLY A 47 23.47 -6.92 18.33
C GLY A 47 22.59 -5.68 18.13
N MET A 48 21.73 -5.67 17.10
CA MET A 48 20.85 -4.57 16.71
C MET A 48 19.49 -5.08 16.20
N ILE A 49 18.43 -4.32 16.44
CA ILE A 49 17.07 -4.52 15.91
C ILE A 49 16.59 -3.22 15.28
N THR A 50 15.90 -3.29 14.14
CA THR A 50 15.39 -2.08 13.50
C THR A 50 14.02 -1.67 14.03
N GLN A 51 13.72 -0.37 14.06
CA GLN A 51 12.39 0.13 14.46
C GLN A 51 11.27 -0.46 13.58
N GLU A 52 11.51 -0.69 12.29
CA GLU A 52 10.56 -1.31 11.35
C GLU A 52 10.19 -2.74 11.74
N GLU A 53 11.14 -3.54 12.23
CA GLU A 53 10.89 -4.92 12.70
C GLU A 53 10.00 -4.93 13.96
N ILE A 54 10.14 -3.94 14.84
CA ILE A 54 9.28 -3.78 16.02
C ILE A 54 7.85 -3.36 15.60
N LEU A 55 7.73 -2.46 14.63
CA LEU A 55 6.44 -1.96 14.13
C LEU A 55 5.63 -3.02 13.37
N GLN A 56 6.30 -3.93 12.64
CA GLN A 56 5.64 -5.03 11.93
C GLN A 56 5.02 -6.07 12.86
N LEU A 57 5.55 -6.21 14.07
CA LEU A 57 5.12 -7.24 15.04
C LEU A 57 3.94 -6.82 15.91
N VAL A 58 3.66 -5.52 16.00
CA VAL A 58 2.51 -5.00 16.74
C VAL A 58 1.58 -4.26 15.76
N PRO A 59 0.74 -4.97 15.00
CA PRO A 59 -0.37 -4.31 14.31
C PRO A 59 -1.26 -3.62 15.37
N GLN A 60 -1.64 -2.36 15.10
CA GLN A 60 -2.43 -1.51 16.01
C GLN A 60 -1.72 -1.12 17.33
N ILE A 61 -0.53 -0.51 17.19
CA ILE A 61 0.31 0.01 18.28
C ILE A 61 -0.45 0.97 19.23
N GLU A 62 -1.50 1.61 18.74
CA GLU A 62 -2.31 2.55 19.52
C GLU A 62 -3.02 1.88 20.71
N GLU A 63 -3.34 0.58 20.62
CA GLU A 63 -4.05 -0.19 21.63
C GLU A 63 -3.13 -1.03 22.55
N ASN A 64 -1.92 -1.37 22.10
CA ASN A 64 -1.00 -2.28 22.79
C ASN A 64 0.32 -1.62 23.24
N VAL A 65 0.24 -0.40 23.81
CA VAL A 65 1.43 0.35 24.25
C VAL A 65 2.16 -0.32 25.42
N ASP A 66 1.44 -1.02 26.30
CA ASP A 66 2.03 -1.75 27.42
C ASP A 66 2.95 -2.87 26.91
N LYS A 67 2.51 -3.62 25.89
CA LYS A 67 3.32 -4.65 25.23
C LYS A 67 4.52 -4.06 24.48
N LEU A 68 4.35 -2.88 23.87
CA LEU A 68 5.47 -2.17 23.24
C LEU A 68 6.53 -1.81 24.29
N GLY A 69 6.09 -1.32 25.45
CA GLY A 69 6.96 -1.04 26.60
C GLY A 69 7.68 -2.28 27.12
N GLU A 70 6.98 -3.42 27.24
CA GLU A 70 7.57 -4.72 27.62
C GLU A 70 8.60 -5.20 26.59
N ILE A 71 8.35 -5.03 25.28
CA ILE A 71 9.30 -5.37 24.22
C ILE A 71 10.54 -4.47 24.33
N TYR A 72 10.38 -3.15 24.46
CA TYR A 72 11.51 -2.24 24.64
C TYR A 72 12.33 -2.56 25.90
N GLU A 73 11.67 -2.90 27.01
CA GLU A 73 12.34 -3.33 28.25
C GLU A 73 13.05 -4.69 28.09
N ALA A 74 12.43 -5.64 27.40
CA ALA A 74 13.02 -6.94 27.13
C ALA A 74 14.25 -6.83 26.19
N LEU A 75 14.19 -5.94 25.20
CA LEU A 75 15.32 -5.66 24.30
C LEU A 75 16.45 -4.90 25.02
N ALA A 76 16.11 -3.92 25.86
CA ALA A 76 17.09 -3.17 26.65
C ALA A 76 17.77 -4.04 27.72
N SER A 77 17.02 -4.90 28.42
CA SER A 77 17.59 -5.86 29.38
C SER A 77 18.42 -6.96 28.71
N ALA A 78 18.13 -7.27 27.44
CA ALA A 78 18.95 -8.14 26.61
C ALA A 78 20.19 -7.45 26.02
N GLY A 79 20.35 -6.13 26.19
CA GLY A 79 21.52 -5.37 25.71
C GLY A 79 21.56 -5.14 24.20
N ILE A 80 20.40 -5.15 23.52
CA ILE A 80 20.31 -5.05 22.06
C ILE A 80 20.08 -3.58 21.67
N MET A 81 20.90 -3.03 20.76
CA MET A 81 20.69 -1.68 20.24
C MET A 81 19.48 -1.63 19.31
N ILE A 82 18.72 -0.54 19.36
CA ILE A 82 17.59 -0.33 18.44
C ILE A 82 18.03 0.74 17.44
N GLU A 83 18.20 0.35 16.18
CA GLU A 83 18.54 1.25 15.09
C GLU A 83 17.30 1.68 14.33
N ASP A 84 17.29 2.93 13.88
CA ASP A 84 16.29 3.40 12.92
C ASP A 84 16.77 3.00 11.51
N GLY A 85 15.98 2.23 10.76
CA GLY A 85 16.31 1.78 9.39
C GLY A 85 16.51 2.92 8.36
N LEU A 86 16.33 4.17 8.80
CA LEU A 86 16.69 5.38 8.08
C LEU A 86 18.08 5.87 8.51
N VAL A 87 19.09 5.03 8.33
CA VAL A 87 20.41 5.53 7.97
C VAL A 87 20.34 5.83 6.47
N GLU A 88 19.95 7.06 6.14
CA GLU A 88 20.52 7.73 4.97
C GLU A 88 21.84 8.35 5.44
N GLU A 89 22.89 8.20 4.64
CA GLU A 89 24.24 8.72 4.89
C GLU A 89 24.33 10.26 4.97
N ASP A 90 23.21 10.97 4.88
CA ASP A 90 23.08 12.41 5.18
C ASP A 90 22.50 12.71 6.58
N ALA A 91 22.21 11.68 7.39
CA ALA A 91 21.88 11.86 8.80
C ALA A 91 23.17 11.85 9.63
N PHE A 92 23.63 13.03 10.03
CA PHE A 92 24.48 13.19 11.21
C PHE A 92 24.04 12.19 12.29
N THR A 93 24.99 11.34 12.69
CA THR A 93 24.94 10.54 13.91
C THR A 93 24.36 11.44 15.01
N ILE A 94 23.24 11.06 15.63
CA ILE A 94 22.94 11.63 16.94
C ILE A 94 23.88 10.91 17.91
N GLU A 95 25.14 11.31 17.89
CA GLU A 95 25.91 11.29 19.11
C GLU A 95 25.21 12.29 20.03
N PHE A 96 24.67 11.79 21.15
CA PHE A 96 24.27 12.64 22.27
C PHE A 96 25.54 13.24 22.92
N GLU A 97 26.32 14.00 22.16
CA GLU A 97 27.17 15.00 22.75
C GLU A 97 26.31 16.22 23.06
N ASN A 98 26.51 16.76 24.26
CA ASN A 98 25.80 17.92 24.78
C ASN A 98 26.11 19.15 23.93
N GLU A 99 25.50 19.29 22.75
CA GLU A 99 25.45 20.58 22.10
C GLU A 99 24.48 21.48 22.87
N PRO A 100 24.91 22.67 23.32
CA PRO A 100 24.01 23.64 23.89
C PRO A 100 22.96 23.97 22.83
N MET A 101 21.71 23.95 23.28
CA MET A 101 20.54 24.47 22.58
C MET A 101 20.92 25.59 21.62
N VAL A 102 20.80 25.32 20.32
CA VAL A 102 20.88 26.35 19.30
C VAL A 102 19.80 27.37 19.65
N VAL A 103 20.24 28.55 20.12
CA VAL A 103 19.43 29.76 20.03
C VAL A 103 18.94 29.77 18.59
N LEU A 104 17.63 29.75 18.39
CA LEU A 104 17.04 29.98 17.08
C LEU A 104 17.51 31.36 16.64
N ASP A 105 18.68 31.41 15.99
CA ASP A 105 19.22 32.61 15.40
C ASP A 105 18.29 32.99 14.25
N ASP A 106 18.02 34.28 14.14
CA ASP A 106 17.04 34.93 13.25
C ASP A 106 17.34 34.74 11.74
N GLY A 107 18.20 33.80 11.37
CA GLY A 107 18.79 33.63 10.04
C GLY A 107 18.10 32.60 9.12
N LEU A 108 16.86 32.18 9.39
CA LEU A 108 16.06 31.46 8.39
C LEU A 108 15.33 32.50 7.53
N ASP A 109 15.88 32.78 6.36
CA ASP A 109 15.29 33.64 5.35
C ASP A 109 14.09 32.91 4.70
N PHE A 110 12.96 32.94 5.39
CA PHE A 110 11.67 32.60 4.80
C PHE A 110 11.35 33.69 3.78
N GLY A 111 11.61 33.40 2.51
CA GLY A 111 11.36 34.30 1.40
C GLY A 111 9.99 34.97 1.51
N ASP A 112 9.97 36.26 1.19
CA ASP A 112 8.88 37.24 1.35
C ASP A 112 7.61 36.87 0.55
N ASN A 113 6.93 35.82 0.98
CA ASN A 113 5.56 35.50 0.64
C ASN A 113 4.84 35.43 1.99
N GLY A 114 3.78 36.23 2.21
CA GLY A 114 3.10 36.46 3.50
C GLY A 114 2.63 35.23 4.33
N VAL A 115 2.92 34.01 3.88
CA VAL A 115 2.89 32.75 4.63
C VAL A 115 3.97 32.70 5.74
N GLY A 116 5.12 33.37 5.55
CA GLY A 116 6.21 33.39 6.54
C GLY A 116 5.81 33.96 7.92
N ASP A 117 4.75 34.77 7.96
CA ASP A 117 4.25 35.39 9.19
C ASP A 117 3.60 34.37 10.14
N THR A 118 2.93 33.35 9.60
CA THR A 118 2.25 32.32 10.42
C THR A 118 3.21 31.43 11.19
N VAL A 119 4.27 30.96 10.53
CA VAL A 119 5.32 30.14 11.16
C VAL A 119 6.11 30.97 12.17
N ARG A 120 6.45 32.22 11.83
CA ARG A 120 7.15 33.13 12.75
C ARG A 120 6.30 33.45 13.99
N MET A 121 5.01 33.72 13.82
CA MET A 121 4.07 33.93 14.93
C MET A 121 4.02 32.71 15.85
N TYR A 122 3.88 31.50 15.29
CA TYR A 122 3.88 30.27 16.05
C TYR A 122 5.19 30.05 16.82
N LEU A 123 6.34 30.23 16.17
CA LEU A 123 7.66 30.10 16.80
C LEU A 123 7.85 31.10 17.95
N HIS A 124 7.34 32.32 17.78
CA HIS A 124 7.36 33.34 18.83
C HIS A 124 6.51 32.94 20.04
N GLU A 125 5.32 32.38 19.83
CA GLU A 125 4.41 31.94 20.90
C GLU A 125 5.01 30.78 21.73
N ILE A 126 5.51 29.73 21.07
CA ILE A 126 6.16 28.60 21.76
C ILE A 126 7.50 29.01 22.41
N GLY A 127 8.07 30.14 21.96
CA GLY A 127 9.25 30.79 22.52
C GLY A 127 9.01 31.38 23.93
N ARG A 128 7.76 31.63 24.32
CA ARG A 128 7.42 32.26 25.61
C ARG A 128 7.45 31.30 26.79
N VAL A 129 7.14 30.02 26.55
CA VAL A 129 7.09 29.01 27.61
C VAL A 129 8.52 28.52 27.91
N PRO A 130 8.96 28.56 29.19
CA PRO A 130 10.28 28.10 29.57
C PRO A 130 10.39 26.58 29.50
N LEU A 131 11.62 26.09 29.35
CA LEU A 131 11.91 24.66 29.31
C LEU A 131 11.80 24.05 30.70
N LEU A 132 11.34 22.81 30.75
CA LEU A 132 11.20 22.05 31.99
C LEU A 132 12.52 21.38 32.39
N SER A 133 12.74 21.26 33.69
CA SER A 133 13.75 20.35 34.24
C SER A 133 13.17 18.95 34.46
N GLY A 134 14.03 17.93 34.57
CA GLY A 134 13.58 16.55 34.82
C GLY A 134 12.72 16.40 36.09
N ASP A 135 13.01 17.17 37.15
CA ASP A 135 12.19 17.19 38.37
C ASP A 135 10.80 17.79 38.12
N GLN A 136 10.69 18.78 37.24
CA GLN A 136 9.43 19.40 36.87
C GLN A 136 8.60 18.47 35.98
N GLU A 137 9.23 17.79 35.01
CA GLU A 137 8.60 16.74 34.19
C GLU A 137 7.99 15.66 35.08
N TYR A 138 8.75 15.17 36.07
CA TYR A 138 8.27 14.19 37.04
C TYR A 138 7.04 14.68 37.82
N ARG A 139 7.04 15.93 38.30
CA ARG A 139 5.90 16.50 39.06
C ARG A 139 4.65 16.61 38.20
N LEU A 140 4.78 17.11 36.98
CA LEU A 140 3.67 17.24 36.03
C LEU A 140 3.11 15.87 35.65
N ALA A 141 3.97 14.91 35.32
CA ALA A 141 3.57 13.54 35.00
C ALA A 141 2.80 12.88 36.16
N LYS A 142 3.25 13.10 37.40
CA LYS A 142 2.54 12.61 38.59
C LYS A 142 1.15 13.23 38.78
N GLN A 143 0.99 14.53 38.49
CA GLN A 143 -0.31 15.21 38.54
C GLN A 143 -1.26 14.67 37.47
N ILE A 144 -0.75 14.42 36.25
CA ILE A 144 -1.51 13.82 35.15
C ILE A 144 -2.01 12.41 35.54
N GLU A 145 -1.15 11.56 36.11
CA GLU A 145 -1.53 10.22 36.58
C GLU A 145 -2.61 10.28 37.69
N GLN A 146 -2.52 11.26 38.59
CA GLN A 146 -3.52 11.46 39.65
C GLN A 146 -4.87 11.88 39.10
N GLY A 147 -4.90 12.78 38.12
CA GLY A 147 -6.12 13.17 37.42
C GLY A 147 -6.78 12.02 36.67
N ALA A 148 -5.99 11.21 35.96
CA ALA A 148 -6.49 10.02 35.27
C ALA A 148 -7.15 9.02 36.25
N LYS A 149 -6.53 8.80 37.42
CA LYS A 149 -7.12 7.98 38.50
C LYS A 149 -8.40 8.60 39.07
N ALA A 150 -8.43 9.93 39.23
CA ALA A 150 -9.61 10.65 39.70
C ALA A 150 -10.77 10.55 38.71
N GLN A 151 -10.50 10.70 37.41
CA GLN A 151 -11.47 10.53 36.33
C GLN A 151 -12.00 9.09 36.25
N ALA A 152 -11.14 8.08 36.43
CA ALA A 152 -11.55 6.68 36.48
C ALA A 152 -12.44 6.37 37.70
N LYS A 153 -12.20 7.01 38.86
CA LYS A 153 -13.06 6.90 40.04
C LYS A 153 -14.43 7.51 39.80
N LEU A 154 -14.49 8.69 39.17
CA LEU A 154 -15.75 9.36 38.81
C LEU A 154 -16.62 8.49 37.88
N LYS A 155 -16.00 7.77 36.94
CA LYS A 155 -16.72 6.86 36.03
C LYS A 155 -17.24 5.58 36.70
N LYS A 156 -16.54 5.07 37.72
CA LYS A 156 -16.87 3.78 38.37
C LYS A 156 -17.87 3.91 39.53
N GLN A 157 -17.90 5.04 40.21
CA GLN A 157 -18.75 5.25 41.38
C GLN A 157 -19.74 6.39 41.11
N ALA A 158 -21.03 6.06 41.00
CA ALA A 158 -22.10 7.05 40.80
C ALA A 158 -22.55 7.73 42.11
N ASP A 159 -22.35 7.06 43.26
CA ASP A 159 -22.75 7.54 44.58
C ASP A 159 -21.55 8.14 45.33
N LEU A 160 -21.17 9.37 45.00
CA LEU A 160 -20.11 10.14 45.67
C LEU A 160 -20.71 11.29 46.48
N SER A 161 -20.14 11.57 47.66
CA SER A 161 -20.51 12.75 48.45
C SER A 161 -20.20 14.03 47.66
N SER A 162 -20.97 15.12 47.87
CA SER A 162 -20.73 16.39 47.15
C SER A 162 -19.30 16.92 47.35
N VAL A 163 -18.72 16.67 48.53
CA VAL A 163 -17.35 17.08 48.88
C VAL A 163 -16.30 16.23 48.14
N GLU A 164 -16.55 14.93 47.99
CA GLU A 164 -15.65 14.01 47.28
C GLU A 164 -15.68 14.28 45.78
N ARG A 165 -16.86 14.60 45.24
CA ARG A 165 -17.05 15.02 43.86
C ARG A 165 -16.28 16.30 43.54
N GLU A 166 -16.39 17.33 44.38
CA GLU A 166 -15.66 18.59 44.21
C GLU A 166 -14.13 18.41 44.34
N ALA A 167 -13.66 17.47 45.16
CA ALA A 167 -12.24 17.12 45.25
C ALA A 167 -11.73 16.41 43.98
N ILE A 168 -12.54 15.51 43.41
CA ILE A 168 -12.23 14.81 42.16
C ILE A 168 -12.22 15.79 40.98
N GLU A 169 -13.21 16.67 40.87
CA GLU A 169 -13.29 17.69 39.82
C GLU A 169 -12.08 18.65 39.87
N ARG A 170 -11.66 19.08 41.07
CA ARG A 170 -10.41 19.86 41.24
C ARG A 170 -9.16 19.10 40.81
N ALA A 171 -9.06 17.81 41.11
CA ALA A 171 -7.92 16.99 40.70
C ALA A 171 -7.86 16.81 39.18
N ILE A 172 -9.01 16.72 38.51
CA ILE A 172 -9.08 16.65 37.04
C ILE A 172 -8.60 17.97 36.43
N LEU A 173 -9.05 19.12 36.95
CA LEU A 173 -8.62 20.43 36.45
C LEU A 173 -7.09 20.63 36.57
N ILE A 174 -6.52 20.29 37.73
CA ILE A 174 -5.07 20.38 37.95
C ILE A 174 -4.30 19.47 36.97
N ALA A 175 -4.86 18.29 36.65
CA ALA A 175 -4.24 17.37 35.71
C ALA A 175 -4.35 17.85 34.26
N GLU A 176 -5.46 18.49 33.88
CA GLU A 176 -5.60 19.14 32.58
C GLU A 176 -4.58 20.27 32.42
N ASP A 177 -4.44 21.14 33.42
CA ASP A 177 -3.44 22.20 33.43
C ASP A 177 -2.01 21.63 33.36
N ALA A 178 -1.71 20.56 34.11
CA ALA A 178 -0.41 19.91 34.07
C ALA A 178 -0.11 19.28 32.71
N ARG A 179 -1.12 18.70 32.05
CA ARG A 179 -1.04 18.15 30.70
C ARG A 179 -0.75 19.24 29.67
N HIS A 180 -1.46 20.37 29.76
CA HIS A 180 -1.23 21.53 28.90
C HIS A 180 0.18 22.09 29.07
N HIS A 181 0.61 22.29 30.31
CA HIS A 181 1.94 22.81 30.60
C HIS A 181 3.06 21.87 30.12
N LEU A 182 2.92 20.55 30.33
CA LEU A 182 3.90 19.58 29.84
C LEU A 182 3.96 19.54 28.31
N ALA A 183 2.83 19.69 27.62
CA ALA A 183 2.78 19.78 26.16
C ALA A 183 3.42 21.08 25.64
N GLU A 184 3.02 22.23 26.18
CA GLU A 184 3.49 23.56 25.75
C GLU A 184 5.01 23.73 25.87
N ALA A 185 5.60 23.27 26.98
CA ALA A 185 7.03 23.33 27.19
C ALA A 185 7.84 22.47 26.20
N ASN A 186 7.19 21.48 25.55
CA ASN A 186 7.79 20.55 24.60
C ASN A 186 7.41 20.83 23.14
N LEU A 187 6.66 21.89 22.82
CA LEU A 187 6.32 22.24 21.43
C LEU A 187 7.56 22.52 20.56
N ARG A 188 8.66 23.00 21.16
CA ARG A 188 9.94 23.22 20.46
C ARG A 188 10.58 21.91 20.00
N LEU A 189 10.41 20.83 20.77
CA LEU A 189 10.89 19.50 20.39
C LEU A 189 10.20 19.06 19.08
N VAL A 190 8.88 19.27 18.96
CA VAL A 190 8.13 18.93 17.75
C VAL A 190 8.69 19.64 16.53
N VAL A 191 8.92 20.95 16.63
CA VAL A 191 9.52 21.74 15.53
C VAL A 191 10.90 21.19 15.15
N SER A 192 11.74 20.85 16.13
CA SER A 192 13.08 20.31 15.88
C SER A 192 13.05 18.96 15.14
N VAL A 193 12.05 18.11 15.42
CA VAL A 193 11.84 16.83 14.72
C VAL A 193 11.24 17.06 13.33
N ALA A 194 10.22 17.91 13.22
CA ALA A 194 9.52 18.20 11.96
C ALA A 194 10.43 18.83 10.89
N LYS A 195 11.41 19.64 11.30
CA LYS A 195 12.42 20.21 10.39
C LYS A 195 13.16 19.15 9.56
N LYS A 196 13.34 17.93 10.08
CA LYS A 196 14.02 16.83 9.35
C LYS A 196 13.18 16.25 8.21
N TYR A 197 11.87 16.52 8.19
CA TYR A 197 10.92 15.98 7.23
C TYR A 197 10.39 17.05 6.26
N MET A 198 11.03 18.23 6.22
CA MET A 198 10.71 19.28 5.24
C MET A 198 10.95 18.75 3.82
N ASN A 199 10.20 19.30 2.85
CA ASN A 199 10.29 18.96 1.42
C ASN A 199 9.84 17.53 1.07
N ARG A 200 9.11 16.83 1.95
CA ARG A 200 8.50 15.51 1.68
C ARG A 200 7.02 15.57 1.26
N GLY A 201 6.58 16.70 0.71
CA GLY A 201 5.23 16.92 0.18
C GLY A 201 4.24 17.64 1.12
N LEU A 202 4.54 17.75 2.42
CA LEU A 202 3.74 18.52 3.38
C LEU A 202 4.43 19.82 3.81
N SER A 203 3.63 20.83 4.16
CA SER A 203 4.16 22.09 4.69
C SER A 203 4.74 21.89 6.11
N LEU A 204 5.67 22.74 6.52
CA LEU A 204 6.24 22.67 7.87
C LEU A 204 5.16 22.82 8.95
N MET A 205 4.14 23.67 8.72
CA MET A 205 3.07 23.86 9.69
C MET A 205 2.23 22.58 9.84
N ASP A 206 1.90 21.91 8.74
CA ASP A 206 1.14 20.65 8.78
C ASP A 206 1.95 19.55 9.50
N LEU A 207 3.25 19.43 9.20
CA LEU A 207 4.15 18.51 9.90
C LEU A 207 4.21 18.81 11.40
N VAL A 208 4.25 20.08 11.79
CA VAL A 208 4.25 20.49 13.20
C VAL A 208 2.91 20.17 13.87
N GLN A 209 1.78 20.39 13.20
CA GLN A 209 0.47 20.04 13.77
C GLN A 209 0.32 18.53 13.99
N GLU A 210 0.72 17.71 13.02
CA GLU A 210 0.71 16.25 13.15
C GLU A 210 1.70 15.77 14.24
N GLY A 211 2.87 16.41 14.31
CA GLY A 211 3.82 16.18 15.40
C GLY A 211 3.28 16.58 16.78
N ASN A 212 2.50 17.66 16.88
CA ASN A 212 1.85 18.09 18.12
C ASN A 212 0.81 17.06 18.58
N MET A 213 0.07 16.45 17.64
CA MET A 213 -0.83 15.33 17.95
C MET A 213 -0.06 14.11 18.47
N GLY A 214 1.11 13.81 17.90
CA GLY A 214 2.02 12.80 18.43
C GLY A 214 2.52 13.12 19.84
N LEU A 215 2.91 14.38 20.09
CA LEU A 215 3.34 14.85 21.41
C LEU A 215 2.23 14.70 22.46
N LEU A 216 1.00 15.08 22.13
CA LEU A 216 -0.13 14.94 23.06
C LEU A 216 -0.36 13.48 23.47
N ARG A 217 -0.27 12.54 22.51
CA ARG A 217 -0.32 11.10 22.80
C ARG A 217 0.84 10.65 23.70
N ALA A 218 2.03 11.20 23.50
CA ALA A 218 3.18 10.92 24.35
C ALA A 218 2.97 11.42 25.78
N VAL A 219 2.42 12.61 25.96
CA VAL A 219 2.09 13.19 27.28
C VAL A 219 1.10 12.32 28.03
N GLU A 220 0.08 11.79 27.34
CA GLU A 220 -0.94 10.92 27.97
C GLU A 220 -0.39 9.57 28.43
N LYS A 221 0.56 8.99 27.69
CA LYS A 221 1.09 7.64 27.92
C LYS A 221 2.45 7.60 28.61
N PHE A 222 3.00 8.76 28.99
CA PHE A 222 4.32 8.83 29.61
C PHE A 222 4.35 8.21 31.01
N ASP A 223 5.26 7.27 31.22
CA ASP A 223 5.53 6.68 32.53
C ASP A 223 6.85 7.21 33.12
N TYR A 224 6.72 8.03 34.16
CA TYR A 224 7.86 8.62 34.86
C TYR A 224 8.64 7.63 35.72
N ARG A 225 8.10 6.43 35.99
CA ARG A 225 8.77 5.42 36.85
C ARG A 225 9.94 4.73 36.16
N LYS A 226 9.95 4.73 34.82
CA LYS A 226 11.02 4.13 34.01
C LYS A 226 12.33 4.93 34.06
N GLY A 227 12.32 6.16 34.57
CA GLY A 227 13.53 6.96 34.81
C GLY A 227 14.17 7.57 33.56
N TYR A 228 13.57 7.40 32.38
CA TYR A 228 14.02 8.04 31.15
C TYR A 228 13.46 9.47 31.02
N LYS A 229 14.19 10.33 30.31
CA LYS A 229 13.73 11.70 30.01
C LYS A 229 12.49 11.68 29.12
N PHE A 230 11.59 12.63 29.32
CA PHE A 230 10.38 12.75 28.51
C PHE A 230 10.68 12.93 27.02
N SER A 231 11.72 13.70 26.69
CA SER A 231 12.11 13.98 25.30
C SER A 231 12.44 12.72 24.49
N THR A 232 13.10 11.73 25.07
CA THR A 232 13.42 10.45 24.42
C THR A 232 12.16 9.70 24.02
N TYR A 233 11.19 9.63 24.93
CA TYR A 233 9.90 8.97 24.69
C TYR A 233 9.02 9.75 23.70
N ALA A 234 8.94 11.07 23.87
CA ALA A 234 8.12 11.94 23.02
C ALA A 234 8.60 11.96 21.56
N THR A 235 9.92 11.92 21.34
CA THR A 235 10.49 11.91 19.98
C THR A 235 9.96 10.75 19.15
N TRP A 236 9.77 9.57 19.75
CA TRP A 236 9.22 8.40 19.07
C TRP A 236 7.79 8.64 18.56
N TRP A 237 6.91 9.13 19.43
CA TRP A 237 5.51 9.43 19.07
C TRP A 237 5.38 10.56 18.06
N ILE A 238 6.20 11.61 18.20
CA ILE A 238 6.24 12.74 17.28
C ILE A 238 6.67 12.24 15.89
N ARG A 239 7.75 11.46 15.82
CA ARG A 239 8.26 10.91 14.56
C ARG A 239 7.23 10.01 13.88
N GLN A 240 6.58 9.13 14.66
CA GLN A 240 5.57 8.21 14.14
C GLN A 240 4.37 8.96 13.57
N ALA A 241 3.87 9.99 14.27
CA ALA A 241 2.76 10.81 13.81
C ALA A 241 3.10 11.54 12.50
N ILE A 242 4.28 12.17 12.45
CA ILE A 242 4.76 12.88 11.25
C ILE A 242 4.91 11.92 10.06
N THR A 243 5.58 10.78 10.26
CA THR A 243 5.83 9.80 9.18
C THR A 243 4.52 9.23 8.65
N ARG A 244 3.56 8.94 9.53
CA ARG A 244 2.23 8.50 9.15
C ARG A 244 1.48 9.57 8.37
N ALA A 245 1.50 10.82 8.82
CA ALA A 245 0.85 11.93 8.13
C ALA A 245 1.40 12.13 6.72
N ILE A 246 2.73 12.04 6.55
CA ILE A 246 3.36 12.09 5.22
C ILE A 246 2.84 10.95 4.35
N ALA A 247 2.83 9.71 4.84
CA ALA A 247 2.33 8.58 4.06
C ALA A 247 0.83 8.73 3.69
N ASP A 248 0.03 9.33 4.58
CA ASP A 248 -1.42 9.44 4.44
C ASP A 248 -1.88 10.64 3.59
N GLN A 249 -1.15 11.76 3.62
CA GLN A 249 -1.60 13.07 3.11
C GLN A 249 -0.65 13.72 2.10
N ALA A 250 0.63 13.32 2.01
CA ALA A 250 1.60 14.04 1.18
C ALA A 250 1.36 13.91 -0.34
N ARG A 251 0.52 12.96 -0.77
CA ARG A 251 0.23 12.69 -2.19
C ARG A 251 -1.19 13.07 -2.55
N THR A 252 -1.37 13.68 -3.72
CA THR A 252 -2.69 14.00 -4.30
C THR A 252 -3.56 12.75 -4.45
N ILE A 253 -2.97 11.63 -4.88
CA ILE A 253 -3.61 10.33 -4.92
C ILE A 253 -3.10 9.53 -3.72
N ARG A 254 -3.98 9.29 -2.75
CA ARG A 254 -3.65 8.57 -1.52
C ARG A 254 -3.24 7.13 -1.82
N ILE A 255 -2.09 6.73 -1.27
CA ILE A 255 -1.56 5.36 -1.33
C ILE A 255 -1.58 4.78 0.08
N PRO A 256 -1.99 3.51 0.29
CA PRO A 256 -1.92 2.88 1.60
C PRO A 256 -0.49 2.85 2.19
N VAL A 257 -0.36 3.00 3.52
CA VAL A 257 0.93 3.12 4.22
C VAL A 257 1.91 1.97 3.89
N HIS A 258 1.46 0.72 3.92
CA HIS A 258 2.31 -0.44 3.59
C HIS A 258 2.87 -0.41 2.15
N MET A 259 2.15 0.22 1.21
CA MET A 259 2.63 0.43 -0.15
C MET A 259 3.68 1.54 -0.20
N VAL A 260 3.53 2.61 0.59
CA VAL A 260 4.55 3.67 0.73
C VAL A 260 5.85 3.11 1.31
N GLU A 261 5.77 2.26 2.34
CA GLU A 261 6.93 1.55 2.89
C GLU A 261 7.61 0.67 1.83
N THR A 262 6.80 -0.07 1.06
CA THR A 262 7.30 -0.90 -0.06
C THR A 262 8.01 -0.04 -1.11
N ILE A 263 7.46 1.12 -1.47
CA ILE A 263 8.07 2.07 -2.42
C ILE A 263 9.39 2.62 -1.88
N ASN A 264 9.45 3.01 -0.61
CA ASN A 264 10.66 3.55 0.01
C ASN A 264 11.77 2.50 0.05
N ARG A 265 11.44 1.26 0.44
CA ARG A 265 12.40 0.15 0.43
C ARG A 265 12.94 -0.12 -0.98
N LEU A 266 12.05 -0.12 -1.97
CA LEU A 266 12.41 -0.35 -3.36
C LEU A 266 13.30 0.77 -3.91
N THR A 267 12.97 2.03 -3.58
CA THR A 267 13.80 3.19 -3.92
C THR A 267 15.19 3.10 -3.28
N LYS A 268 15.28 2.67 -2.01
CA LYS A 268 16.57 2.48 -1.32
C LYS A 268 17.43 1.42 -2.00
N VAL A 269 16.85 0.26 -2.30
CA VAL A 269 17.56 -0.83 -3.01
C VAL A 269 17.94 -0.38 -4.42
N SER A 270 17.08 0.37 -5.12
CA SER A 270 17.38 0.89 -6.45
C SER A 270 18.55 1.87 -6.46
N ARG A 271 18.63 2.79 -5.49
CA ARG A 271 19.78 3.70 -5.36
C ARG A 271 21.07 2.94 -5.06
N HIS A 272 21.00 1.98 -4.13
CA HIS A 272 22.15 1.14 -3.79
C HIS A 272 22.66 0.35 -5.02
N LEU A 273 21.75 -0.31 -5.75
CA LEU A 273 22.12 -1.02 -6.98
C LEU A 273 22.66 -0.08 -8.06
N ALA A 274 22.11 1.12 -8.19
CA ALA A 274 22.59 2.10 -9.16
C ALA A 274 24.02 2.56 -8.86
N GLN A 275 24.37 2.69 -7.58
CA GLN A 275 25.72 3.03 -7.12
C GLN A 275 26.71 1.89 -7.35
N GLU A 276 26.32 0.64 -7.09
CA GLU A 276 27.20 -0.53 -7.29
C GLU A 276 27.38 -0.90 -8.77
N LEU A 277 26.36 -0.71 -9.61
CA LEU A 277 26.38 -1.12 -11.02
C LEU A 277 26.82 -0.01 -11.99
N ASP A 278 26.99 1.23 -11.52
CA ASP A 278 27.21 2.43 -12.34
C ASP A 278 26.17 2.59 -13.49
N ARG A 279 24.97 2.04 -13.29
CA ARG A 279 23.83 2.15 -14.22
C ARG A 279 22.51 1.93 -13.49
N GLU A 280 21.40 2.33 -14.11
CA GLU A 280 20.08 1.99 -13.57
C GLU A 280 19.87 0.46 -13.57
N PRO A 281 19.37 -0.10 -12.45
CA PRO A 281 19.10 -1.52 -12.34
C PRO A 281 17.86 -1.93 -13.14
N SER A 282 17.88 -3.15 -13.67
CA SER A 282 16.72 -3.73 -14.34
C SER A 282 15.62 -4.09 -13.33
N MET A 283 14.36 -4.11 -13.77
CA MET A 283 13.22 -4.56 -12.95
C MET A 283 13.39 -5.99 -12.43
N LEU A 284 14.11 -6.85 -13.17
CA LEU A 284 14.45 -8.22 -12.75
C LEU A 284 15.50 -8.22 -11.62
N GLU A 285 16.53 -7.37 -11.74
CA GLU A 285 17.60 -7.21 -10.75
C GLU A 285 17.02 -6.65 -9.43
N LEU A 286 16.16 -5.64 -9.55
CA LEU A 286 15.43 -5.07 -8.42
C LEU A 286 14.54 -6.10 -7.72
N ALA A 287 13.81 -6.92 -8.48
CA ALA A 287 12.93 -7.94 -7.92
C ALA A 287 13.70 -9.03 -7.14
N LEU A 288 14.90 -9.39 -7.59
CA LEU A 288 15.77 -10.34 -6.90
C LEU A 288 16.36 -9.73 -5.63
N GLU A 289 16.80 -8.47 -5.68
CA GLU A 289 17.53 -7.87 -4.55
C GLU A 289 16.61 -7.27 -3.47
N CYS A 290 15.38 -6.85 -3.81
CA CYS A 290 14.52 -6.10 -2.88
C CYS A 290 14.13 -6.84 -1.58
N ARG A 291 14.29 -8.17 -1.49
CA ARG A 291 13.96 -8.99 -0.29
C ARG A 291 12.58 -8.68 0.30
N ILE A 292 11.61 -8.43 -0.59
CA ILE A 292 10.20 -8.21 -0.22
C ILE A 292 9.44 -9.49 -0.54
N THR A 293 8.98 -10.19 0.50
CA THR A 293 8.27 -11.48 0.39
C THR A 293 7.01 -11.38 -0.46
N SER A 294 6.34 -10.23 -0.46
CA SER A 294 5.16 -10.00 -1.28
C SER A 294 5.49 -9.92 -2.78
N ILE A 295 6.70 -9.53 -3.17
CA ILE A 295 7.16 -9.45 -4.56
C ILE A 295 7.69 -10.81 -5.02
N LEU A 296 8.64 -11.36 -4.27
CA LEU A 296 9.25 -12.65 -4.54
C LEU A 296 9.51 -13.36 -3.20
N PRO A 297 8.90 -14.54 -2.96
CA PRO A 297 9.16 -15.31 -1.74
C PRO A 297 10.63 -15.71 -1.63
N ASP A 298 11.18 -15.70 -0.41
CA ASP A 298 12.60 -15.98 -0.17
C ASP A 298 13.08 -17.31 -0.74
N ASN A 299 12.28 -18.37 -0.63
CA ASN A 299 12.61 -19.68 -1.19
C ASN A 299 12.82 -19.62 -2.71
N GLN A 300 11.99 -18.87 -3.42
CA GLN A 300 12.09 -18.71 -4.88
C GLN A 300 13.25 -17.79 -5.25
N ARG A 301 13.43 -16.69 -4.50
CA ARG A 301 14.58 -15.78 -4.65
C ARG A 301 15.90 -16.52 -4.52
N LEU A 302 16.09 -17.31 -3.47
CA LEU A 302 17.33 -18.06 -3.26
C LEU A 302 17.54 -19.12 -4.34
N GLN A 303 16.48 -19.80 -4.80
CA GLN A 303 16.59 -20.73 -5.93
C GLN A 303 17.07 -20.03 -7.21
N LEU A 304 16.59 -18.80 -7.46
CA LEU A 304 17.00 -17.97 -8.59
C LEU A 304 18.45 -17.47 -8.44
N GLN A 305 18.82 -16.93 -7.28
CA GLN A 305 20.15 -16.33 -7.03
C GLN A 305 21.26 -17.38 -6.95
N LEU A 306 20.98 -18.58 -6.44
CA LEU A 306 21.95 -19.68 -6.36
C LEU A 306 22.08 -20.45 -7.69
N ASN A 307 21.09 -20.32 -8.59
CA ASN A 307 21.12 -20.96 -9.90
C ASN A 307 20.63 -20.01 -11.01
N PRO A 308 21.38 -18.93 -11.29
CA PRO A 308 21.01 -17.93 -12.30
C PRO A 308 20.92 -18.53 -13.72
N ALA A 309 21.64 -19.63 -13.97
CA ALA A 309 21.61 -20.37 -15.23
C ALA A 309 20.25 -21.03 -15.53
N ALA A 310 19.39 -21.22 -14.53
CA ALA A 310 18.03 -21.74 -14.72
C ALA A 310 17.07 -20.68 -15.32
N ILE A 311 17.46 -19.40 -15.28
CA ILE A 311 16.58 -18.26 -15.55
C ILE A 311 16.36 -18.06 -17.05
N ASP A 312 17.37 -18.28 -17.89
CA ASP A 312 17.31 -17.92 -19.31
C ASP A 312 17.63 -19.14 -20.21
N PRO A 313 16.73 -19.51 -21.14
CA PRO A 313 16.93 -20.64 -22.05
C PRO A 313 18.10 -20.43 -23.03
N ASP A 314 18.55 -19.19 -23.24
CA ASP A 314 19.61 -18.81 -24.18
C ASP A 314 21.00 -18.69 -23.51
N CYS A 315 21.14 -19.03 -22.22
CA CYS A 315 22.41 -18.99 -21.46
C CYS A 315 23.53 -19.89 -22.00
N LYS A 316 23.28 -20.72 -23.03
CA LYS A 316 24.25 -21.71 -23.52
C LYS A 316 25.52 -21.11 -24.12
N GLU A 317 25.51 -19.83 -24.48
CA GLU A 317 26.61 -19.19 -25.22
C GLU A 317 27.27 -18.01 -24.48
N VAL A 318 26.77 -17.63 -23.30
CA VAL A 318 27.30 -16.48 -22.54
C VAL A 318 28.08 -17.01 -21.34
N TYR A 319 29.37 -17.24 -21.51
CA TYR A 319 30.29 -17.59 -20.42
C TYR A 319 31.26 -16.43 -20.19
N ASP A 320 31.20 -15.83 -19.00
CA ASP A 320 32.21 -14.86 -18.58
C ASP A 320 33.32 -15.57 -17.76
N PRO A 321 34.53 -15.75 -18.33
CA PRO A 321 35.64 -16.42 -17.65
C PRO A 321 36.13 -15.65 -16.41
N TYR A 322 35.96 -14.32 -16.39
CA TYR A 322 36.40 -13.50 -15.27
C TYR A 322 35.49 -13.70 -14.07
N LEU A 323 34.17 -13.63 -14.26
CA LEU A 323 33.18 -13.86 -13.21
C LEU A 323 33.29 -15.26 -12.61
N ALA A 324 33.48 -16.28 -13.45
CA ALA A 324 33.69 -17.66 -13.01
C ALA A 324 34.97 -17.81 -12.16
N LEU A 325 36.07 -17.15 -12.55
CA LEU A 325 37.31 -17.14 -11.77
C LEU A 325 37.13 -16.47 -10.41
N MET A 326 36.46 -15.31 -10.38
CA MET A 326 36.21 -14.58 -9.13
C MET A 326 35.34 -15.39 -8.16
N LEU A 327 34.32 -16.10 -8.66
CA LEU A 327 33.51 -16.98 -7.83
C LEU A 327 34.32 -18.18 -7.30
N ALA A 328 35.20 -18.77 -8.12
CA ALA A 328 36.07 -19.85 -7.68
C ALA A 328 36.99 -19.40 -6.54
N GLN A 329 37.65 -18.24 -6.68
CA GLN A 329 38.49 -17.65 -5.63
C GLN A 329 37.70 -17.34 -4.35
N ALA A 330 36.49 -16.79 -4.47
CA ALA A 330 35.61 -16.55 -3.33
C ALA A 330 35.25 -17.85 -2.61
N SER A 331 34.96 -18.93 -3.36
CA SER A 331 34.62 -20.22 -2.79
C SER A 331 35.79 -20.89 -2.05
N GLU A 332 37.01 -20.73 -2.55
CA GLU A 332 38.24 -21.20 -1.88
C GLU A 332 38.50 -20.41 -0.59
N LYS A 333 38.31 -19.08 -0.61
CA LYS A 333 38.40 -18.24 0.60
C LYS A 333 37.41 -18.68 1.68
N VAL A 334 36.14 -18.91 1.30
CA VAL A 334 35.12 -19.40 2.24
C VAL A 334 35.51 -20.77 2.80
N ALA A 335 35.98 -21.69 1.96
CA ALA A 335 36.42 -23.01 2.40
C ALA A 335 37.58 -22.91 3.41
N ALA A 336 38.57 -22.06 3.14
CA ALA A 336 39.71 -21.85 4.03
C ALA A 336 39.30 -21.26 5.39
N ILE A 337 38.41 -20.25 5.40
CA ILE A 337 37.88 -19.66 6.64
C ILE A 337 37.09 -20.71 7.43
N MET A 338 36.32 -21.55 6.75
CA MET A 338 35.52 -22.59 7.39
C MET A 338 36.37 -23.74 7.95
N GLU A 339 37.51 -24.03 7.35
CA GLU A 339 38.47 -25.03 7.85
C GLU A 339 39.24 -24.55 9.08
N GLN A 340 39.56 -23.25 9.15
CA GLN A 340 40.24 -22.66 10.30
C GLN A 340 39.43 -22.70 11.60
N ALA A 341 38.09 -22.75 11.48
CA ALA A 341 37.16 -22.90 12.61
C ALA A 341 37.37 -21.88 13.75
N ASP A 342 37.80 -20.66 13.43
CA ASP A 342 38.10 -19.62 14.40
C ASP A 342 36.83 -18.86 14.81
N GLU A 343 36.26 -19.21 15.96
CA GLU A 343 35.07 -18.57 16.54
C GLU A 343 35.28 -17.09 16.90
N ALA A 344 36.53 -16.60 16.96
CA ALA A 344 36.82 -15.19 17.22
C ALA A 344 36.79 -14.33 15.94
N ASN A 345 36.78 -14.93 14.75
CA ASN A 345 36.79 -14.20 13.49
C ASN A 345 35.35 -13.76 13.08
N PRO A 346 35.08 -12.44 12.92
CA PRO A 346 33.77 -11.94 12.49
C PRO A 346 33.27 -12.54 11.17
N LEU A 347 34.19 -12.84 10.24
CA LEU A 347 33.85 -13.45 8.94
C LEU A 347 33.36 -14.89 9.11
N PHE A 348 33.98 -15.65 10.01
CA PHE A 348 33.59 -17.03 10.29
C PHE A 348 32.19 -17.09 10.90
N LEU A 349 31.89 -16.18 11.85
CA LEU A 349 30.56 -16.03 12.43
C LEU A 349 29.52 -15.71 11.35
N ARG A 350 29.81 -14.73 10.48
CA ARG A 350 28.89 -14.34 9.42
C ARG A 350 28.61 -15.46 8.41
N ILE A 351 29.63 -16.22 8.01
CA ILE A 351 29.46 -17.35 7.11
C ILE A 351 28.65 -18.47 7.78
N ASN A 352 28.86 -18.73 9.08
CA ASN A 352 28.06 -19.71 9.82
C ASN A 352 26.60 -19.29 9.98
N GLU A 353 26.32 -18.01 10.26
CA GLU A 353 24.96 -17.48 10.26
C GLU A 353 24.28 -17.71 8.90
N CYS A 354 24.96 -17.40 7.80
CA CYS A 354 24.44 -17.66 6.45
C CYS A 354 24.22 -19.15 6.20
N ARG A 355 25.10 -20.02 6.69
CA ARG A 355 24.90 -21.47 6.61
C ARG A 355 23.63 -21.92 7.34
N ASP A 356 23.40 -21.41 8.55
CA ASP A 356 22.23 -21.76 9.35
C ASP A 356 20.93 -21.21 8.75
N LEU A 357 20.98 -20.04 8.09
CA LEU A 357 19.84 -19.49 7.34
C LEU A 357 19.51 -20.29 6.07
N LEU A 358 20.52 -20.77 5.35
CA LEU A 358 20.35 -21.50 4.09
C LEU A 358 19.94 -22.96 4.28
N LYS A 359 20.42 -23.61 5.34
CA LYS A 359 20.16 -25.03 5.63
C LYS A 359 18.66 -25.41 5.65
N PRO A 360 17.75 -24.68 6.31
CA PRO A 360 16.31 -25.00 6.29
C PRO A 360 15.68 -24.80 4.91
N GLN A 361 16.14 -23.82 4.13
CA GLN A 361 15.59 -23.52 2.80
C GLN A 361 16.05 -24.52 1.73
N LEU A 362 17.32 -24.93 1.76
CA LEU A 362 17.90 -25.87 0.80
C LEU A 362 17.66 -27.35 1.15
N ARG A 363 17.28 -27.66 2.40
CA ARG A 363 17.14 -29.03 2.93
C ARG A 363 18.41 -29.89 2.76
N ARG A 364 19.56 -29.24 2.57
CA ARG A 364 20.91 -29.81 2.49
C ARG A 364 21.92 -28.81 3.04
N ASN A 365 23.15 -29.26 3.29
CA ASN A 365 24.22 -28.34 3.65
C ASN A 365 24.60 -27.49 2.41
N PRO A 366 24.70 -26.16 2.58
CA PRO A 366 25.07 -25.27 1.48
C PRO A 366 26.53 -25.49 1.07
N THR A 367 26.82 -25.30 -0.21
CA THR A 367 28.19 -25.37 -0.74
C THR A 367 28.98 -24.09 -0.41
N SER A 368 30.32 -24.15 -0.45
CA SER A 368 31.16 -22.96 -0.27
C SER A 368 30.88 -21.87 -1.30
N GLN A 369 30.44 -22.24 -2.51
CA GLN A 369 30.01 -21.31 -3.55
C GLN A 369 28.67 -20.64 -3.20
N GLU A 370 27.68 -21.40 -2.73
CA GLU A 370 26.38 -20.85 -2.29
C GLU A 370 26.55 -19.91 -1.08
N LEU A 371 27.46 -20.25 -0.16
CA LEU A 371 27.82 -19.40 0.97
C LEU A 371 28.53 -18.12 0.51
N ALA A 372 29.44 -18.20 -0.45
CA ALA A 372 30.13 -17.03 -1.00
C ALA A 372 29.16 -16.03 -1.63
N LEU A 373 28.11 -16.51 -2.31
CA LEU A 373 27.11 -15.67 -2.96
C LEU A 373 26.14 -14.99 -1.97
N GLU A 374 25.72 -15.66 -0.90
CA GLU A 374 24.71 -15.12 0.03
C GLU A 374 25.29 -14.45 1.29
N CYS A 375 26.60 -14.49 1.52
CA CYS A 375 27.19 -13.95 2.75
C CYS A 375 27.21 -12.41 2.82
N HIS A 376 27.06 -11.70 1.69
CA HIS A 376 27.17 -10.23 1.57
C HIS A 376 28.40 -9.65 2.26
N VAL A 377 29.55 -10.32 2.09
CA VAL A 377 30.83 -9.84 2.62
C VAL A 377 31.69 -9.37 1.45
N PRO A 378 31.95 -8.05 1.32
CA PRO A 378 32.73 -7.49 0.21
C PRO A 378 34.18 -8.02 0.15
N GLU A 379 34.74 -8.43 1.28
CA GLU A 379 36.09 -9.02 1.38
C GLU A 379 36.20 -10.41 0.72
N ILE A 380 35.08 -11.15 0.69
CA ILE A 380 34.98 -12.46 0.05
C ILE A 380 34.66 -12.28 -1.42
N LEU A 381 33.60 -11.50 -1.71
CA LEU A 381 33.12 -11.22 -3.06
C LEU A 381 32.59 -9.78 -3.09
N ALA A 382 33.16 -8.94 -3.95
CA ALA A 382 32.71 -7.56 -4.12
C ALA A 382 31.22 -7.52 -4.51
N GLU A 383 30.49 -6.53 -4.01
CA GLU A 383 29.03 -6.48 -4.10
C GLU A 383 28.55 -6.35 -5.55
N GLU A 384 29.20 -5.51 -6.36
CA GLU A 384 29.00 -5.45 -7.82
C GLU A 384 29.10 -6.84 -8.49
N LEU A 385 30.13 -7.61 -8.14
CA LEU A 385 30.35 -8.94 -8.71
C LEU A 385 29.27 -9.92 -8.24
N ARG A 386 28.87 -9.87 -6.97
CA ARG A 386 27.75 -10.68 -6.44
C ARG A 386 26.47 -10.39 -7.21
N ILE A 387 26.09 -9.13 -7.36
CA ILE A 387 24.87 -8.72 -8.05
C ILE A 387 24.89 -9.21 -9.50
N ARG A 388 26.03 -9.04 -10.20
CA ARG A 388 26.22 -9.54 -11.57
C ARG A 388 26.14 -11.06 -11.67
N LEU A 389 26.72 -11.77 -10.70
CA LEU A 389 26.68 -13.24 -10.64
C LEU A 389 25.27 -13.76 -10.37
N GLN A 390 24.49 -13.11 -9.51
CA GLN A 390 23.16 -13.58 -9.10
C GLN A 390 22.03 -13.14 -10.02
N CYS A 391 22.18 -12.00 -10.70
CA CYS A 391 21.13 -11.45 -11.56
C CYS A 391 21.44 -11.57 -13.06
N GLY A 392 22.69 -11.86 -13.44
CA GLY A 392 23.10 -12.01 -14.82
C GLY A 392 22.90 -13.45 -15.33
N PRO A 393 22.48 -13.64 -16.61
CA PRO A 393 22.38 -14.97 -17.23
C PRO A 393 23.75 -15.63 -17.53
N ALA A 394 24.84 -14.86 -17.42
CA ALA A 394 26.13 -15.13 -18.06
C ALA A 394 27.17 -15.87 -17.20
N ALA A 395 26.93 -16.05 -15.91
CA ALA A 395 28.03 -16.27 -14.99
C ALA A 395 28.41 -17.73 -14.78
N LEU A 396 27.48 -18.65 -14.99
CA LEU A 396 27.70 -20.03 -14.58
C LEU A 396 27.15 -20.90 -15.68
N VAL A 397 28.02 -21.58 -16.43
CA VAL A 397 27.81 -23.02 -16.63
C VAL A 397 28.95 -23.74 -17.36
N ALA A 398 29.40 -24.82 -16.73
CA ALA A 398 29.70 -26.09 -17.41
C ALA A 398 28.56 -27.13 -17.22
N THR A 399 27.53 -26.83 -16.41
CA THR A 399 26.39 -27.74 -16.13
C THR A 399 25.00 -27.06 -16.15
N CYS A 400 24.56 -26.50 -17.28
CA CYS A 400 23.17 -26.03 -17.44
C CYS A 400 22.26 -27.25 -17.40
N LYS A 401 21.65 -27.51 -16.25
CA LYS A 401 20.48 -28.39 -16.18
C LYS A 401 19.26 -27.59 -16.63
N GLN A 402 18.31 -28.30 -17.24
CA GLN A 402 17.14 -27.78 -17.95
C GLN A 402 16.52 -26.51 -17.32
N HIS A 403 16.24 -25.52 -18.18
CA HIS A 403 15.46 -24.32 -17.86
C HIS A 403 14.17 -24.69 -17.13
N ASP A 404 13.89 -24.03 -16.00
CA ASP A 404 12.62 -24.16 -15.28
C ASP A 404 11.68 -23.01 -15.70
N PRO A 405 10.70 -23.28 -16.59
CA PRO A 405 9.81 -22.24 -17.08
C PRO A 405 8.92 -21.64 -15.98
N LEU A 406 8.64 -22.39 -14.91
CA LEU A 406 7.81 -21.91 -13.81
C LEU A 406 8.55 -20.86 -12.99
N LEU A 407 9.84 -21.09 -12.74
CA LEU A 407 10.67 -20.17 -11.97
C LEU A 407 10.94 -18.88 -12.76
N ARG A 408 11.15 -18.98 -14.07
CA ARG A 408 11.23 -17.81 -14.96
C ARG A 408 9.94 -17.01 -14.97
N GLN A 409 8.79 -17.68 -15.08
CA GLN A 409 7.50 -17.00 -15.03
C GLN A 409 7.26 -16.31 -13.67
N ALA A 410 7.72 -16.91 -12.56
CA ALA A 410 7.64 -16.29 -11.24
C ALA A 410 8.47 -15.01 -11.16
N LEU A 411 9.70 -15.02 -11.70
CA LEU A 411 10.56 -13.84 -11.76
C LEU A 411 9.95 -12.72 -12.65
N GLU A 412 9.36 -13.08 -13.79
CA GLU A 412 8.67 -12.10 -14.66
C GLU A 412 7.44 -11.48 -13.98
N ARG A 413 6.67 -12.28 -13.22
CA ARG A 413 5.57 -11.75 -12.40
C ARG A 413 6.09 -10.80 -11.32
N ALA A 414 7.19 -11.14 -10.66
CA ALA A 414 7.82 -10.28 -9.67
C ALA A 414 8.31 -8.96 -10.31
N ALA A 415 8.93 -9.01 -11.48
CA ALA A 415 9.34 -7.79 -12.21
C ALA A 415 8.15 -6.94 -12.67
N ASN A 416 7.04 -7.56 -13.09
CA ASN A 416 5.80 -6.82 -13.38
C ASN A 416 5.25 -6.15 -12.13
N LYS A 417 5.31 -6.82 -10.96
CA LYS A 417 4.90 -6.22 -9.69
C LYS A 417 5.79 -5.05 -9.28
N VAL A 418 7.11 -5.14 -9.47
CA VAL A 418 8.04 -4.02 -9.29
C VAL A 418 7.68 -2.86 -10.22
N ARG A 419 7.34 -3.14 -11.48
CA ARG A 419 6.89 -2.13 -12.45
C ARG A 419 5.60 -1.46 -12.02
N ASP A 420 4.65 -2.21 -11.49
CA ASP A 420 3.37 -1.66 -11.00
C ASP A 420 3.58 -0.81 -9.74
N ILE A 421 4.51 -1.19 -8.86
CA ILE A 421 4.93 -0.35 -7.72
C ILE A 421 5.57 0.95 -8.20
N HIS A 422 6.46 0.90 -9.20
CA HIS A 422 7.04 2.10 -9.82
C HIS A 422 5.97 3.01 -10.43
N LYS A 423 4.99 2.44 -11.15
CA LYS A 423 3.87 3.21 -11.69
C LYS A 423 3.04 3.87 -10.59
N ALA A 424 2.78 3.15 -9.49
CA ALA A 424 2.07 3.70 -8.35
C ALA A 424 2.86 4.81 -7.63
N ALA A 425 4.19 4.77 -7.69
CA ALA A 425 5.06 5.78 -7.10
C ALA A 425 5.10 7.10 -7.90
N LEU A 426 4.62 7.12 -9.15
CA LEU A 426 4.58 8.32 -9.98
C LEU A 426 3.65 9.38 -9.39
N GLU A 427 4.09 10.63 -9.43
CA GLU A 427 3.29 11.78 -9.01
C GLU A 427 2.61 12.43 -10.22
N PRO A 428 1.35 12.86 -10.09
CA PRO A 428 0.66 13.56 -11.17
C PRO A 428 1.34 14.91 -11.44
N VAL A 429 1.43 15.27 -12.72
CA VAL A 429 1.97 16.56 -13.17
C VAL A 429 0.84 17.58 -13.32
N SER A 430 1.12 18.85 -13.03
CA SER A 430 0.15 19.93 -13.20
C SER A 430 -0.18 20.14 -14.68
N LEU A 431 -1.46 20.34 -15.00
CA LEU A 431 -1.89 20.71 -16.35
C LEU A 431 -1.44 22.12 -16.76
N GLU A 432 -1.11 22.96 -15.78
CA GLU A 432 -0.58 24.30 -15.99
C GLU A 432 0.95 24.31 -16.19
N THR A 433 1.58 23.14 -16.21
CA THR A 433 3.01 23.05 -16.52
C THR A 433 3.23 23.57 -17.95
N PRO A 434 4.04 24.62 -18.16
CA PRO A 434 4.27 25.17 -19.49
C PRO A 434 5.01 24.13 -20.35
N VAL A 435 4.62 24.03 -21.62
CA VAL A 435 5.19 23.09 -22.59
C VAL A 435 5.82 23.88 -23.73
N GLY A 436 7.15 23.78 -23.86
CA GLY A 436 7.91 24.45 -24.91
C GLY A 436 8.79 25.59 -24.38
N GLN A 437 9.42 26.33 -25.29
CA GLN A 437 10.25 27.51 -24.97
C GLN A 437 9.46 28.81 -24.98
N GLU A 438 8.32 28.81 -25.68
CA GLU A 438 7.37 29.91 -25.70
C GLU A 438 6.36 29.61 -24.59
N GLU A 439 6.36 30.41 -23.50
CA GLU A 439 5.52 30.22 -22.29
C GLU A 439 4.00 30.38 -22.53
N ASP A 440 3.55 30.29 -23.78
CA ASP A 440 2.16 30.54 -24.20
C ASP A 440 1.29 29.26 -24.21
N SER A 441 1.86 28.07 -24.04
CA SER A 441 1.14 26.79 -24.11
C SER A 441 1.35 25.95 -22.86
N ASN A 442 0.26 25.41 -22.32
CA ASN A 442 0.26 24.56 -21.14
C ASN A 442 0.03 23.09 -21.50
N LEU A 443 0.44 22.17 -20.63
CA LEU A 443 0.24 20.73 -20.85
C LEU A 443 -1.24 20.36 -21.04
N GLY A 444 -2.14 21.03 -20.33
CA GLY A 444 -3.58 20.82 -20.42
C GLY A 444 -4.17 21.07 -21.80
N ASP A 445 -3.57 21.96 -22.60
CA ASP A 445 -4.06 22.29 -23.94
C ASP A 445 -3.89 21.14 -24.95
N PHE A 446 -3.01 20.18 -24.64
CA PHE A 446 -2.72 19.01 -25.48
C PHE A 446 -3.53 17.76 -25.11
N ILE A 447 -4.36 17.82 -24.06
CA ILE A 447 -5.15 16.67 -23.62
C ILE A 447 -6.49 16.65 -24.36
N GLU A 448 -6.69 15.63 -25.19
CA GLU A 448 -7.95 15.43 -25.91
C GLU A 448 -9.09 14.99 -24.97
N ASP A 449 -10.31 15.47 -25.24
CA ASP A 449 -11.51 14.96 -24.58
C ASP A 449 -12.08 13.77 -25.38
N SER A 450 -11.82 12.57 -24.88
CA SER A 450 -12.30 11.31 -25.48
C SER A 450 -13.79 11.03 -25.27
N LYS A 451 -14.50 11.83 -24.45
CA LYS A 451 -15.94 11.62 -24.20
C LYS A 451 -16.84 12.36 -25.17
N ILE A 452 -16.32 13.39 -25.83
CA ILE A 452 -17.08 14.18 -26.79
C ILE A 452 -17.07 13.46 -28.13
N GLU A 453 -18.25 13.06 -28.61
CA GLU A 453 -18.39 12.58 -29.99
C GLU A 453 -18.00 13.71 -30.95
N ALA A 454 -17.11 13.40 -31.91
CA ALA A 454 -16.75 14.36 -32.93
C ALA A 454 -18.01 14.78 -33.73
N PRO A 455 -18.12 16.03 -34.21
CA PRO A 455 -19.28 16.46 -35.00
C PRO A 455 -19.53 15.59 -36.25
N SER A 456 -18.47 15.02 -36.84
CA SER A 456 -18.57 14.03 -37.91
C SER A 456 -19.27 12.75 -37.45
N ASP A 457 -18.92 12.26 -36.27
CA ASP A 457 -19.41 11.00 -35.71
C ASP A 457 -20.85 11.18 -35.25
N ALA A 458 -21.16 12.31 -34.62
CA ALA A 458 -22.54 12.70 -34.31
C ALA A 458 -23.40 12.81 -35.59
N ALA A 459 -22.87 13.40 -36.67
CA ALA A 459 -23.57 13.50 -37.95
C ALA A 459 -23.76 12.13 -38.61
N THR A 460 -22.74 11.26 -38.62
CA THR A 460 -22.87 9.90 -39.16
C THR A 460 -23.84 9.06 -38.35
N ASN A 461 -23.82 9.15 -37.01
CA ASN A 461 -24.81 8.52 -36.13
C ASN A 461 -26.23 9.03 -36.40
N GLN A 462 -26.40 10.33 -36.64
CA GLN A 462 -27.69 10.91 -37.00
C GLN A 462 -28.16 10.43 -38.38
N MET A 463 -27.29 10.43 -39.38
CA MET A 463 -27.56 9.91 -40.72
C MET A 463 -27.89 8.41 -40.70
N LEU A 464 -27.20 7.63 -39.86
CA LEU A 464 -27.48 6.22 -39.63
C LEU A 464 -28.88 6.02 -39.05
N LYS A 465 -29.26 6.80 -38.02
CA LYS A 465 -30.61 6.75 -37.44
C LYS A 465 -31.68 7.02 -38.50
N GLU A 466 -31.49 8.04 -39.33
CA GLU A 466 -32.42 8.36 -40.43
C GLU A 466 -32.46 7.25 -41.49
N ALA A 467 -31.31 6.69 -41.87
CA ALA A 467 -31.23 5.60 -42.84
C ALA A 467 -31.90 4.32 -42.32
N VAL A 468 -31.75 4.00 -41.03
CA VAL A 468 -32.43 2.89 -40.36
C VAL A 468 -33.94 3.11 -40.39
N GLU A 469 -34.41 4.30 -40.03
CA GLU A 469 -35.84 4.63 -40.04
C GLU A 469 -36.45 4.49 -41.46
N GLN A 470 -35.77 5.01 -42.49
CA GLN A 470 -36.20 4.86 -43.89
C GLN A 470 -36.28 3.40 -44.36
N VAL A 471 -35.37 2.55 -43.87
CA VAL A 471 -35.36 1.12 -44.21
C VAL A 471 -36.45 0.37 -43.46
N LEU A 472 -36.70 0.73 -42.20
CA LEU A 472 -37.77 0.19 -41.38
C LEU A 472 -39.17 0.54 -41.93
N ASP A 473 -39.34 1.68 -42.59
CA ASP A 473 -40.59 2.07 -43.26
C ASP A 473 -40.99 1.14 -44.42
N GLN A 474 -40.06 0.37 -44.98
CA GLN A 474 -40.39 -0.63 -46.02
C GLN A 474 -40.95 -1.93 -45.45
N LEU A 475 -40.87 -2.13 -44.13
CA LEU A 475 -41.49 -3.25 -43.45
C LEU A 475 -42.98 -2.97 -43.22
N SER A 476 -43.75 -4.04 -42.97
CA SER A 476 -45.12 -3.85 -42.50
C SER A 476 -45.13 -3.22 -41.10
N GLU A 477 -46.17 -2.47 -40.75
CA GLU A 477 -46.29 -1.79 -39.45
C GLU A 477 -46.00 -2.72 -38.25
N ARG A 478 -46.53 -3.95 -38.29
CA ARG A 478 -46.28 -4.97 -37.25
C ARG A 478 -44.82 -5.44 -37.21
N GLU A 479 -44.17 -5.62 -38.36
CA GLU A 479 -42.76 -6.02 -38.42
C GLU A 479 -41.84 -4.89 -37.93
N ARG A 480 -42.13 -3.63 -38.30
CA ARG A 480 -41.39 -2.43 -37.86
C ARG A 480 -41.44 -2.27 -36.34
N LEU A 481 -42.64 -2.33 -35.76
CA LEU A 481 -42.82 -2.15 -34.31
C LEU A 481 -42.14 -3.26 -33.50
N VAL A 482 -42.20 -4.52 -33.96
CA VAL A 482 -41.49 -5.64 -33.29
C VAL A 482 -39.98 -5.40 -33.27
N ILE A 483 -39.39 -4.96 -34.40
CA ILE A 483 -37.96 -4.65 -34.47
C ILE A 483 -37.61 -3.45 -33.59
N LYS A 484 -38.38 -2.36 -33.64
CA LYS A 484 -38.14 -1.17 -32.80
C LYS A 484 -38.19 -1.50 -31.31
N LEU A 485 -39.22 -2.22 -30.86
CA LEU A 485 -39.35 -2.63 -29.45
C LEU A 485 -38.27 -3.62 -29.02
N ARG A 486 -37.88 -4.55 -29.89
CA ARG A 486 -36.85 -5.55 -29.57
C ARG A 486 -35.47 -4.91 -29.41
N TYR A 487 -35.11 -4.00 -30.32
CA TYR A 487 -33.81 -3.35 -30.34
C TYR A 487 -33.79 -1.97 -29.63
N GLY A 488 -34.89 -1.55 -29.01
CA GLY A 488 -34.95 -0.31 -28.23
C GLY A 488 -34.85 0.97 -29.08
N LEU A 489 -35.28 0.93 -30.34
CA LEU A 489 -35.28 2.08 -31.23
C LEU A 489 -36.41 3.06 -30.89
N GLN A 490 -36.26 4.33 -31.29
CA GLN A 490 -37.25 5.38 -31.01
C GLN A 490 -38.59 5.08 -31.69
N ILE A 491 -39.67 5.25 -30.92
CA ILE A 491 -41.05 5.01 -31.36
C ILE A 491 -41.75 6.36 -31.49
N ASN A 492 -42.37 6.61 -32.64
CA ASN A 492 -43.10 7.86 -32.91
C ASN A 492 -44.43 7.93 -32.13
N GLU A 493 -45.01 9.12 -31.95
CA GLU A 493 -46.29 9.26 -31.24
C GLU A 493 -47.43 8.49 -31.92
N ASP A 494 -47.46 8.43 -33.25
CA ASP A 494 -48.45 7.66 -34.00
C ASP A 494 -48.30 6.15 -33.78
N GLU A 495 -47.06 5.67 -33.72
CA GLU A 495 -46.74 4.27 -33.41
C GLU A 495 -47.13 3.92 -31.96
N ARG A 496 -46.93 4.84 -31.01
CA ARG A 496 -47.41 4.69 -29.62
C ARG A 496 -48.93 4.61 -29.56
N ARG A 497 -49.65 5.41 -30.35
CA ARG A 497 -51.12 5.32 -30.46
C ARG A 497 -51.57 3.98 -31.04
N GLN A 498 -50.89 3.47 -32.07
CA GLN A 498 -51.17 2.16 -32.65
C GLN A 498 -50.93 1.02 -31.65
N LEU A 499 -49.85 1.09 -30.86
CA LEU A 499 -49.54 0.14 -29.79
C LEU A 499 -50.63 0.13 -28.71
N SER A 500 -51.15 1.31 -28.33
CA SER A 500 -52.26 1.42 -27.37
C SER A 500 -53.58 0.81 -27.88
N ALA A 501 -53.77 0.75 -29.20
CA ALA A 501 -54.96 0.15 -29.82
C ALA A 501 -54.88 -1.39 -29.94
N VAL A 502 -53.67 -1.95 -29.99
CA VAL A 502 -53.43 -3.40 -30.14
C VAL A 502 -53.26 -4.10 -28.80
N SER A 503 -52.73 -3.40 -27.79
CA SER A 503 -52.45 -3.96 -26.47
C SER A 503 -53.70 -4.06 -25.60
N SER A 504 -54.06 -5.26 -25.14
CA SER A 504 -55.15 -5.49 -24.17
C SER A 504 -54.91 -4.85 -22.79
N LYS A 505 -53.66 -4.54 -22.43
CA LYS A 505 -53.27 -4.02 -21.10
C LYS A 505 -52.29 -2.83 -21.16
N PRO A 506 -52.78 -1.59 -21.40
CA PRO A 506 -51.90 -0.43 -21.61
C PRO A 506 -51.09 -0.01 -20.37
N ARG A 507 -51.58 -0.25 -19.14
CA ARG A 507 -50.90 0.19 -17.89
C ARG A 507 -49.75 -0.71 -17.44
N GLU A 508 -49.73 -1.99 -17.82
CA GLU A 508 -48.64 -2.93 -17.46
C GLU A 508 -47.43 -2.78 -18.41
N ASN A 509 -47.59 -2.10 -19.55
CA ASN A 509 -46.60 -2.03 -20.63
C ASN A 509 -45.76 -0.73 -20.64
N GLU A 510 -45.93 0.17 -19.68
CA GLU A 510 -45.23 1.47 -19.65
C GLU A 510 -43.70 1.33 -19.54
N LEU A 511 -43.19 0.34 -18.79
CA LEU A 511 -41.75 0.06 -18.70
C LEU A 511 -41.14 -0.51 -19.99
N ALA A 512 -41.95 -1.15 -20.83
CA ALA A 512 -41.49 -1.75 -22.09
C ALA A 512 -41.53 -0.75 -23.26
N LEU A 513 -42.13 0.43 -23.06
CA LEU A 513 -42.24 1.53 -24.04
C LEU A 513 -41.17 2.62 -23.82
N GLU A 514 -40.21 2.37 -22.93
CA GLU A 514 -39.08 3.26 -22.67
C GLU A 514 -38.08 3.23 -23.84
N ASN A 515 -37.84 4.40 -24.45
CA ASN A 515 -36.92 4.52 -25.58
C ASN A 515 -35.49 4.16 -25.14
N GLY A 516 -34.75 3.40 -25.95
CA GLY A 516 -33.38 2.98 -25.64
C GLY A 516 -33.26 1.67 -24.86
N ARG A 517 -34.37 1.07 -24.42
CA ARG A 517 -34.36 -0.24 -23.72
C ARG A 517 -34.61 -1.40 -24.69
N HIS A 518 -33.73 -2.39 -24.67
CA HIS A 518 -33.96 -3.66 -25.38
C HIS A 518 -35.02 -4.49 -24.64
N ASN A 519 -36.13 -4.83 -25.31
CA ASN A 519 -37.17 -5.68 -24.73
C ASN A 519 -36.97 -7.15 -25.07
N THR A 520 -37.31 -8.08 -24.18
CA THR A 520 -37.25 -9.51 -24.50
C THR A 520 -38.37 -9.92 -25.47
N LEU A 521 -38.24 -11.07 -26.13
CA LEU A 521 -39.30 -11.61 -27.00
C LEU A 521 -40.61 -11.87 -26.25
N GLU A 522 -40.53 -12.14 -24.95
CA GLU A 522 -41.69 -12.34 -24.09
C GLU A 522 -42.36 -11.00 -23.77
N ASP A 523 -41.59 -9.96 -23.49
CA ASP A 523 -42.10 -8.61 -23.25
C ASP A 523 -42.79 -8.04 -24.49
N VAL A 524 -42.16 -8.19 -25.67
CA VAL A 524 -42.77 -7.82 -26.95
C VAL A 524 -44.02 -8.67 -27.21
N GLY A 525 -44.02 -9.96 -26.85
CA GLY A 525 -45.17 -10.86 -26.97
C GLY A 525 -46.39 -10.39 -26.17
N LYS A 526 -46.16 -9.93 -24.92
CA LYS A 526 -47.20 -9.36 -24.06
C LYS A 526 -47.83 -8.10 -24.67
N ILE A 527 -47.03 -7.25 -25.32
CA ILE A 527 -47.52 -6.01 -25.95
C ILE A 527 -48.47 -6.29 -27.13
N PHE A 528 -48.18 -7.32 -27.93
CA PHE A 528 -48.97 -7.67 -29.11
C PHE A 528 -50.05 -8.73 -28.86
N ASP A 529 -50.20 -9.21 -27.62
CA ASP A 529 -51.04 -10.35 -27.24
C ASP A 529 -50.75 -11.62 -28.07
N VAL A 530 -49.46 -11.94 -28.25
CA VAL A 530 -49.03 -13.12 -29.00
C VAL A 530 -47.93 -13.89 -28.28
N THR A 531 -47.81 -15.18 -28.59
CA THR A 531 -46.77 -16.04 -28.03
C THR A 531 -45.37 -15.57 -28.45
N ARG A 532 -44.40 -15.78 -27.55
CA ARG A 532 -42.97 -15.54 -27.79
C ARG A 532 -42.49 -16.09 -29.13
N GLU A 533 -42.88 -17.33 -29.48
CA GLU A 533 -42.45 -17.95 -30.73
C GLU A 533 -43.02 -17.24 -31.96
N ARG A 534 -44.21 -16.65 -31.85
CA ARG A 534 -44.78 -15.87 -32.93
C ARG A 534 -44.04 -14.55 -33.15
N ILE A 535 -43.61 -13.87 -32.08
CA ILE A 535 -42.74 -12.68 -32.19
C ILE A 535 -41.40 -13.06 -32.84
N ARG A 536 -40.79 -14.18 -32.44
CA ARG A 536 -39.56 -14.68 -33.06
C ARG A 536 -39.73 -14.93 -34.57
N GLN A 537 -40.85 -15.51 -34.98
CA GLN A 537 -41.16 -15.71 -36.40
C GLN A 537 -41.27 -14.38 -37.17
N ILE A 538 -41.89 -13.36 -36.56
CA ILE A 538 -42.03 -12.03 -37.15
C ILE A 538 -40.67 -11.35 -37.26
N GLU A 539 -39.84 -11.41 -36.22
CA GLU A 539 -38.46 -10.89 -36.19
C GLU A 539 -37.60 -11.52 -37.29
N VAL A 540 -37.57 -12.85 -37.39
CA VAL A 540 -36.78 -13.55 -38.42
C VAL A 540 -37.25 -13.19 -39.82
N LYS A 541 -38.57 -13.06 -40.02
CA LYS A 541 -39.14 -12.65 -41.31
C LYS A 541 -38.75 -11.21 -41.66
N ALA A 542 -38.82 -10.29 -40.69
CA ALA A 542 -38.41 -8.89 -40.86
C ALA A 542 -36.91 -8.79 -41.17
N LEU A 543 -36.04 -9.44 -40.38
CA LEU A 543 -34.60 -9.48 -40.62
C LEU A 543 -34.26 -10.08 -41.99
N ARG A 544 -34.98 -11.10 -42.45
CA ARG A 544 -34.79 -11.68 -43.79
C ARG A 544 -35.12 -10.69 -44.91
N LYS A 545 -36.15 -9.86 -44.73
CA LYS A 545 -36.48 -8.77 -45.66
C LYS A 545 -35.41 -7.67 -45.64
N LEU A 546 -34.98 -7.25 -44.45
CA LEU A 546 -33.93 -6.24 -44.27
C LEU A 546 -32.58 -6.68 -44.88
N ARG A 547 -32.27 -7.98 -44.82
CA ARG A 547 -31.06 -8.56 -45.42
C ARG A 547 -31.10 -8.61 -46.96
N HIS A 548 -32.21 -8.28 -47.59
CA HIS A 548 -32.30 -8.24 -49.06
C HIS A 548 -31.35 -7.16 -49.62
N PRO A 549 -30.58 -7.42 -50.70
CA PRO A 549 -29.52 -6.52 -51.18
C PRO A 549 -29.99 -5.09 -51.48
N LYS A 550 -31.23 -4.92 -51.94
CA LYS A 550 -31.82 -3.60 -52.22
C LYS A 550 -31.98 -2.73 -50.96
N LEU A 551 -32.28 -3.36 -49.82
CA LEU A 551 -32.51 -2.70 -48.53
C LEU A 551 -31.20 -2.56 -47.75
N GLY A 552 -30.42 -3.64 -47.69
CA GLY A 552 -29.15 -3.66 -46.98
C GLY A 552 -28.06 -2.76 -47.60
N LYS A 553 -28.12 -2.44 -48.90
CA LYS A 553 -27.10 -1.61 -49.55
C LYS A 553 -26.98 -0.21 -48.91
N LYS A 554 -28.08 0.40 -48.49
CA LYS A 554 -28.08 1.74 -47.84
C LYS A 554 -27.45 1.74 -46.45
N LEU A 555 -27.52 0.62 -45.74
CA LEU A 555 -26.98 0.47 -44.38
C LEU A 555 -25.57 -0.10 -44.37
N ARG A 556 -25.12 -0.64 -45.51
CA ARG A 556 -23.81 -1.27 -45.64
C ARG A 556 -22.66 -0.27 -45.52
N ASP A 557 -22.89 0.96 -45.93
CA ASP A 557 -21.90 2.04 -45.90
C ASP A 557 -21.61 2.53 -44.46
N TYR A 558 -22.37 2.09 -43.45
CA TYR A 558 -22.21 2.42 -42.02
C TYR A 558 -21.67 1.24 -41.18
N LEU A 559 -21.17 0.17 -41.82
CA LEU A 559 -20.59 -0.99 -41.15
C LEU A 559 -19.06 -0.93 -41.01
N GLU A 560 -18.43 0.07 -41.62
CA GLU A 560 -17.03 0.47 -41.37
C GLU A 560 -17.01 1.43 -40.18
#